data_AF-A0A956XLY2-F1
#
_entry.id   AF-A0A956XLY2-F1
#
_cell.length_a   1.000
_cell.length_b   1.000
_cell.length_c   1.000
_cell.angle_alpha   90.00
_cell.angle_beta   90.00
_cell.angle_gamma   90.00
#
_symmetry.space_group_name_H-M   'P 1'
#
loop_
_entity.id
_entity.type
_entity.pdbx_description
1 polymer ?
#
loop_
_entity_poly.entity_id
_entity_poly.type
_entity_poly.pdbx_seq_one_letter_code
_entity_poly.pdbx_strand_id
1 'polypeptide(L)'
;MGDAPHLQRSQRSVGGMLMATLLIVLGILACGSTLVIGVDVACVASVDEWVPVYPGAVEISESHNMFRAKGMGISQVVYETSDPRVDVVRWYLDYQTNIAMRHNTIASSGYRAIDNPDGEGTRIIIFSECAYN
;
A
#
# COMPACT_ATOMS: atom_id res chain seq x y z
N MET A 1 59.02 -16.61 -32.61
CA MET A 1 58.32 -17.85 -32.20
C MET A 1 57.72 -17.56 -30.84
N GLY A 2 56.42 -17.26 -30.82
CA GLY A 2 55.67 -17.02 -29.59
C GLY A 2 54.49 -17.97 -29.58
N ASP A 3 54.49 -18.93 -28.66
CA ASP A 3 53.41 -19.87 -28.48
C ASP A 3 52.19 -19.13 -27.94
N ALA A 4 51.09 -19.18 -28.69
CA ALA A 4 49.83 -18.60 -28.28
C ALA A 4 49.25 -19.42 -27.11
N PRO A 5 48.88 -18.80 -25.98
CA PRO A 5 48.31 -19.52 -24.85
C PRO A 5 46.99 -20.17 -25.27
N HIS A 6 46.97 -21.50 -25.18
CA HIS A 6 45.80 -22.32 -25.46
C HIS A 6 44.62 -21.85 -24.61
N LEU A 7 43.58 -21.35 -25.28
CA LEU A 7 42.29 -21.03 -24.70
C LEU A 7 41.77 -22.28 -23.98
N GLN A 8 41.91 -22.30 -22.65
CA GLN A 8 41.30 -23.29 -21.77
C GLN A 8 39.78 -23.17 -21.95
N ARG A 9 39.22 -23.99 -22.84
CA ARG A 9 37.79 -24.10 -23.07
C ARG A 9 37.18 -24.70 -21.81
N SER A 10 36.79 -23.85 -20.86
CA SER A 10 36.18 -24.33 -19.62
C SER A 10 34.93 -25.13 -19.99
N GLN A 11 34.95 -26.45 -19.77
CA GLN A 11 33.76 -27.30 -19.81
C GLN A 11 32.86 -26.89 -18.65
N ARG A 12 32.15 -25.77 -18.79
CA ARG A 12 31.05 -25.46 -17.89
C ARG A 12 29.97 -26.51 -18.12
N SER A 13 29.76 -27.36 -17.12
CA SER A 13 28.64 -28.30 -17.10
C SER A 13 27.35 -27.54 -17.38
N VAL A 14 26.54 -28.04 -18.31
CA VAL A 14 25.20 -27.51 -18.63
C VAL A 14 24.36 -27.37 -17.36
N GLY A 15 24.52 -28.30 -16.40
CA GLY A 15 23.85 -28.23 -15.09
C GLY A 15 24.27 -27.00 -14.27
N GLY A 16 25.56 -26.61 -14.31
CA GLY A 16 26.04 -25.41 -13.65
C GLY A 16 25.47 -24.13 -14.26
N MET A 17 25.28 -24.10 -15.59
CA MET A 17 24.65 -22.97 -16.27
C MET A 17 23.16 -22.85 -15.91
N LEU A 18 22.41 -23.97 -15.92
CA LEU A 18 21.00 -23.98 -15.53
C LEU A 18 20.78 -23.54 -14.08
N MET A 19 21.62 -24.02 -13.16
CA MET A 19 21.56 -23.62 -11.76
C MET A 19 21.82 -22.11 -11.59
N ALA A 20 22.84 -21.58 -12.28
CA ALA A 20 23.13 -20.14 -12.25
C ALA A 20 21.95 -19.30 -12.77
N THR A 21 21.35 -19.69 -13.90
CA THR A 21 20.17 -19.02 -14.45
C THR A 21 18.98 -19.07 -13.49
N LEU A 22 18.71 -20.23 -12.88
CA LEU A 22 17.62 -20.39 -11.92
C LEU A 22 17.81 -19.49 -10.68
N LEU A 23 19.04 -19.42 -10.15
CA LEU A 23 19.36 -18.54 -9.02
C LEU A 23 19.15 -17.05 -9.37
N ILE A 24 19.53 -16.64 -10.58
CA ILE A 24 19.29 -15.26 -11.05
C ILE A 24 17.80 -14.96 -11.11
N VAL A 25 16.99 -15.88 -11.66
CA VAL A 25 15.53 -15.71 -11.74
C VAL A 25 14.92 -15.61 -10.34
N LEU A 26 15.31 -16.50 -9.42
CA LEU A 26 14.86 -16.42 -8.02
C LEU A 26 15.27 -15.11 -7.35
N GLY A 27 16.47 -14.61 -7.60
CA GLY A 27 16.94 -13.33 -7.08
C GLY A 27 16.10 -12.15 -7.58
N ILE A 28 15.74 -12.14 -8.86
CA ILE A 28 14.87 -11.10 -9.45
C ILE A 28 13.47 -11.16 -8.83
N LEU A 29 12.89 -12.35 -8.70
CA LEU A 29 11.57 -12.54 -8.09
C LEU A 29 11.56 -12.13 -6.60
N ALA A 30 12.60 -12.48 -5.86
CA ALA A 30 12.75 -12.07 -4.47
C ALA A 30 12.84 -10.54 -4.33
N CYS A 31 13.70 -9.89 -5.13
CA CYS A 31 13.83 -8.43 -5.12
C CYS A 31 12.49 -7.75 -5.49
N GLY A 32 11.85 -8.19 -6.57
CA GLY A 32 10.57 -7.65 -7.01
C GLY A 32 9.47 -7.78 -5.96
N SER A 33 9.31 -8.96 -5.35
CA SER A 33 8.31 -9.18 -4.30
C SER A 33 8.57 -8.33 -3.05
N THR A 34 9.83 -8.20 -2.62
CA THR A 34 10.17 -7.34 -1.47
C THR A 34 9.87 -5.87 -1.72
N LEU A 35 10.10 -5.36 -2.93
CA LEU A 35 9.76 -3.98 -3.30
C LEU A 35 8.25 -3.76 -3.29
N VAL A 36 7.47 -4.67 -3.87
CA VAL A 36 6.00 -4.57 -3.90
C VAL A 36 5.43 -4.55 -2.48
N ILE A 37 5.87 -5.49 -1.62
CA ILE A 37 5.43 -5.53 -0.21
C ILE A 37 5.84 -4.27 0.53
N GLY A 38 7.07 -3.77 0.30
CA GLY A 38 7.57 -2.56 0.93
C GLY A 38 6.74 -1.32 0.57
N VAL A 39 6.38 -1.16 -0.70
CA VAL A 39 5.51 -0.06 -1.17
C VAL A 39 4.12 -0.20 -0.55
N ASP A 40 3.54 -1.39 -0.54
CA ASP A 40 2.21 -1.64 0.04
C ASP A 40 2.15 -1.31 1.55
N VAL A 41 3.15 -1.71 2.32
CA VAL A 41 3.24 -1.36 3.75
C VAL A 41 3.37 0.15 3.94
N ALA A 42 4.19 0.81 3.11
CA ALA A 42 4.35 2.26 3.17
C ALA A 42 3.05 2.99 2.81
N CYS A 43 2.28 2.49 1.84
CA CYS A 43 0.96 3.02 1.49
C CYS A 43 0.01 2.99 2.68
N VAL A 44 -0.14 1.83 3.33
CA VAL A 44 -1.03 1.69 4.50
C VAL A 44 -0.62 2.65 5.61
N ALA A 45 0.68 2.70 5.94
CA ALA A 45 1.18 3.61 6.97
C ALA A 45 0.91 5.08 6.63
N SER A 46 1.09 5.46 5.36
CA SER A 46 0.82 6.82 4.91
C SER A 46 -0.68 7.16 4.99
N VAL A 47 -1.57 6.25 4.55
CA VAL A 47 -3.01 6.49 4.61
C VAL A 47 -3.51 6.56 6.04
N ASP A 48 -3.04 5.68 6.93
CA ASP A 48 -3.41 5.71 8.35
C ASP A 48 -2.89 6.96 9.09
N GLU A 49 -1.76 7.54 8.64
CA GLU A 49 -1.25 8.82 9.14
C GLU A 49 -2.14 10.00 8.72
N TRP A 50 -2.72 10.00 7.51
CA TRP A 50 -3.52 11.13 7.02
C TRP A 50 -5.02 11.04 7.34
N VAL A 51 -5.56 9.83 7.28
CA VAL A 51 -6.98 9.53 7.47
C VAL A 51 -7.13 8.31 8.37
N PRO A 52 -6.84 8.47 9.68
CA PRO A 52 -7.04 7.40 10.65
C PRO A 52 -8.51 6.99 10.71
N VAL A 53 -8.74 5.76 11.17
CA VAL A 53 -10.09 5.27 11.45
C VAL A 53 -10.67 6.06 12.62
N TYR A 54 -11.90 6.54 12.47
CA TYR A 54 -12.61 7.24 13.54
C TYR A 54 -12.80 6.31 14.75
N PRO A 55 -12.57 6.77 15.99
CA PRO A 55 -12.67 5.94 17.19
C PRO A 55 -14.06 5.31 17.34
N GLY A 56 -14.11 4.01 17.60
CA GLY A 56 -15.37 3.28 17.78
C GLY A 56 -16.16 3.02 16.48
N ALA A 57 -15.67 3.46 15.32
CA ALA A 57 -16.29 3.13 14.05
C ALA A 57 -16.06 1.65 13.70
N VAL A 58 -17.10 1.01 13.16
CA VAL A 58 -17.10 -0.39 12.74
C VAL A 58 -17.07 -0.45 11.22
N GLU A 59 -16.22 -1.31 10.67
CA GLU A 59 -16.14 -1.52 9.23
C GLU A 59 -17.38 -2.27 8.71
N ILE A 60 -18.04 -1.71 7.71
CA ILE A 60 -19.26 -2.28 7.09
C ILE A 60 -18.94 -2.88 5.72
N SER A 61 -18.07 -2.23 4.95
CA SER A 61 -17.68 -2.73 3.63
C SER A 61 -16.29 -2.25 3.22
N GLU A 62 -15.59 -3.11 2.49
CA GLU A 62 -14.28 -2.84 1.91
C GLU A 62 -14.30 -3.15 0.40
N SER A 63 -13.69 -2.29 -0.40
CA SER A 63 -13.44 -2.51 -1.83
C SER A 63 -12.04 -2.05 -2.19
N HIS A 64 -11.29 -2.87 -2.92
CA HIS A 64 -9.94 -2.58 -3.38
C HIS A 64 -9.64 -3.32 -4.68
N ASN A 65 -8.70 -2.82 -5.48
CA ASN A 65 -8.26 -3.46 -6.72
C ASN A 65 -6.93 -4.23 -6.61
N MET A 66 -6.30 -4.23 -5.44
CA MET A 66 -5.00 -4.85 -5.18
C MET A 66 -5.06 -5.78 -3.96
N PHE A 67 -4.02 -5.82 -3.11
CA PHE A 67 -3.86 -6.84 -2.07
C PHE A 67 -4.75 -6.62 -0.84
N ARG A 68 -5.05 -5.37 -0.48
CA ARG A 68 -5.83 -4.98 0.70
C ARG A 68 -6.25 -3.52 0.65
N ALA A 69 -7.21 -3.11 1.49
CA ALA A 69 -7.52 -1.71 1.72
C ALA A 69 -6.32 -0.90 2.21
N LYS A 70 -6.32 0.39 1.83
CA LYS A 70 -5.29 1.39 2.14
C LYS A 70 -3.88 1.06 1.63
N GLY A 71 -3.71 -0.09 0.98
CA GLY A 71 -2.46 -0.53 0.36
C GLY A 71 -2.22 0.12 -0.99
N MET A 72 -1.44 -0.56 -1.83
CA MET A 72 -1.26 -0.16 -3.23
C MET A 72 -2.58 -0.18 -3.98
N GLY A 73 -2.70 0.64 -5.03
CA GLY A 73 -3.89 0.71 -5.88
C GLY A 73 -4.92 1.72 -5.41
N ILE A 74 -6.18 1.47 -5.79
CA ILE A 74 -7.35 2.23 -5.33
C ILE A 74 -8.09 1.37 -4.31
N SER A 75 -8.44 1.99 -3.18
CA SER A 75 -9.32 1.37 -2.21
C SER A 75 -10.36 2.33 -1.65
N GLN A 76 -11.47 1.76 -1.21
CA GLN A 76 -12.54 2.42 -0.51
C GLN A 76 -12.98 1.54 0.66
N VAL A 77 -13.00 2.11 1.87
CA VAL A 77 -13.50 1.45 3.06
C VAL A 77 -14.62 2.29 3.66
N VAL A 78 -15.69 1.64 4.07
CA VAL A 78 -16.86 2.26 4.66
C VAL A 78 -16.97 1.81 6.09
N TYR A 79 -16.91 2.77 6.99
CA TYR A 79 -17.12 2.58 8.42
C TYR A 79 -18.45 3.20 8.85
N GLU A 80 -18.98 2.75 9.97
CA GLU A 80 -20.18 3.26 10.59
C GLU A 80 -19.94 3.50 12.08
N THR A 81 -20.47 4.61 12.61
CA THR A 81 -20.43 4.94 14.04
C THR A 81 -21.80 5.46 14.48
N SER A 82 -22.16 5.25 15.74
CA SER A 82 -23.37 5.83 16.35
C SER A 82 -23.27 7.34 16.55
N ASP A 83 -22.07 7.91 16.48
CA ASP A 83 -21.85 9.33 16.76
C ASP A 83 -22.41 10.22 15.64
N PRO A 84 -22.88 11.44 15.97
CA PRO A 84 -23.47 12.33 15.00
C PRO A 84 -22.41 12.90 14.05
N ARG A 85 -22.82 13.18 12.80
CA ARG A 85 -21.90 13.60 11.73
C ARG A 85 -21.05 14.81 12.09
N VAL A 86 -21.62 15.75 12.84
CA VAL A 86 -20.92 16.97 13.29
C VAL A 86 -19.69 16.66 14.14
N ASP A 87 -19.76 15.63 14.99
CA ASP A 87 -18.65 15.26 15.87
C ASP A 87 -17.58 14.49 15.11
N VAL A 88 -17.98 13.63 14.16
CA VAL A 88 -17.05 12.95 13.24
C VAL A 88 -16.26 13.95 12.39
N VAL A 89 -16.95 14.91 11.78
CA VAL A 89 -16.30 15.94 10.95
C VAL A 89 -15.37 16.81 11.80
N ARG A 90 -15.82 17.23 12.99
CA ARG A 90 -14.98 18.02 13.90
C ARG A 90 -13.70 17.26 14.28
N TRP A 91 -13.81 15.98 14.61
CA TRP A 91 -12.65 15.14 14.96
C TRP A 91 -11.63 15.07 13.84
N TYR A 92 -12.06 14.84 12.59
CA TYR A 92 -11.13 14.80 11.46
C TYR A 92 -10.51 16.17 11.17
N LEU A 93 -11.26 17.27 11.32
CA LEU A 93 -10.70 18.62 11.19
C LEU A 93 -9.63 18.87 12.25
N ASP A 94 -9.94 18.55 13.51
CA ASP A 94 -8.98 18.68 14.62
C ASP A 94 -7.74 17.81 14.36
N TYR A 95 -7.91 16.56 13.92
CA TYR A 95 -6.80 15.69 13.57
C TYR A 95 -5.92 16.28 12.45
N GLN A 96 -6.54 16.76 11.36
CA GLN A 96 -5.82 17.36 10.24
C GLN A 96 -5.08 18.65 10.61
N THR A 97 -5.62 19.47 11.52
CA THR A 97 -4.91 20.67 11.99
C THR A 97 -3.66 20.35 12.81
N ASN A 98 -3.60 19.16 13.42
CA ASN A 98 -2.46 18.71 14.21
C ASN A 98 -1.35 18.04 13.38
N ILE A 99 -1.64 17.65 12.14
CA ILE A 99 -0.63 17.11 11.23
C ILE A 99 0.15 18.29 10.65
N ALA A 100 1.38 18.50 11.12
CA ALA A 100 2.30 19.48 10.56
C ALA A 100 2.40 19.27 9.04
N MET A 101 2.29 20.36 8.26
CA MET A 101 2.31 20.34 6.78
C MET A 101 3.46 19.48 6.23
N ARG A 102 3.19 18.21 5.94
CA ARG A 102 4.11 17.30 5.27
C ARG A 102 3.79 17.28 3.80
N HIS A 103 4.67 17.88 3.00
CA HIS A 103 4.48 18.03 1.56
C HIS A 103 4.79 16.78 0.73
N ASN A 104 5.25 15.68 1.34
CA ASN A 104 5.66 14.47 0.61
C ASN A 104 4.91 13.25 1.14
N THR A 105 3.74 12.97 0.56
CA THR A 105 3.01 11.73 0.78
C THR A 105 3.04 10.88 -0.49
N ILE A 106 3.22 9.58 -0.32
CA ILE A 106 3.21 8.59 -1.41
C ILE A 106 1.80 8.10 -1.76
N ALA A 107 0.80 8.50 -0.96
CA ALA A 107 -0.60 8.16 -1.13
C ALA A 107 -1.46 9.44 -1.16
N SER A 108 -2.49 9.44 -1.99
CA SER A 108 -3.61 10.36 -1.89
C SER A 108 -4.70 9.68 -1.06
N SER A 109 -5.19 10.33 -0.02
CA SER A 109 -6.29 9.79 0.78
C SER A 109 -7.24 10.89 1.22
N GLY A 110 -8.48 10.53 1.45
CA GLY A 110 -9.49 11.42 1.98
C GLY A 110 -10.62 10.66 2.63
N TYR A 111 -11.50 11.41 3.29
CA TYR A 111 -12.70 10.86 3.89
C TYR A 111 -13.93 11.65 3.45
N ARG A 112 -15.08 11.02 3.55
CA ARG A 112 -16.40 11.64 3.44
C ARG A 112 -17.27 11.10 4.56
N ALA A 113 -17.76 11.98 5.42
CA ALA A 113 -18.77 11.65 6.43
C ALA A 113 -20.16 12.01 5.91
N ILE A 114 -21.09 11.06 5.93
CA ILE A 114 -22.50 11.25 5.57
C ILE A 114 -23.38 10.70 6.69
N ASP A 115 -24.58 11.25 6.84
CA ASP A 115 -25.56 10.70 7.78
C ASP A 115 -25.92 9.26 7.37
N ASN A 116 -26.11 8.37 8.34
CA ASN A 116 -26.42 6.97 8.07
C ASN A 116 -27.78 6.84 7.36
N PRO A 117 -27.86 6.28 6.13
CA PRO A 117 -29.14 6.13 5.45
C PRO A 117 -30.06 5.08 6.10
N ASP A 118 -29.48 4.16 6.88
CA ASP A 118 -30.18 3.00 7.43
C ASP A 118 -30.59 3.19 8.91
N GLY A 119 -30.26 4.33 9.53
CA GLY A 119 -30.57 4.58 10.94
C GLY A 119 -29.89 5.81 11.54
N GLU A 120 -29.63 5.75 12.85
CA GLU A 120 -28.88 6.79 13.57
C GLU A 120 -27.37 6.68 13.30
N GLY A 121 -26.64 7.77 13.49
CA GLY A 121 -25.19 7.84 13.39
C GLY A 121 -24.66 8.32 12.04
N THR A 122 -23.41 7.95 11.75
CA THR A 122 -22.62 8.47 10.62
C THR A 122 -21.93 7.34 9.88
N ARG A 123 -21.99 7.41 8.54
CA ARG A 123 -21.20 6.57 7.65
C ARG A 123 -19.97 7.33 7.15
N ILE A 124 -18.80 6.74 7.33
CA ILE A 124 -17.50 7.33 7.04
C ILE A 124 -16.88 6.55 5.88
N ILE A 125 -16.74 7.20 4.74
CA ILE A 125 -16.15 6.61 3.54
C ILE A 125 -14.72 7.11 3.45
N ILE A 126 -13.75 6.24 3.66
CA ILE A 126 -12.33 6.51 3.44
C ILE A 126 -11.97 6.02 2.04
N PHE A 127 -11.38 6.88 1.22
CA PHE A 127 -10.86 6.53 -0.09
C PHE A 127 -9.35 6.78 -0.13
N SER A 128 -8.63 5.89 -0.80
CA SER A 128 -7.18 6.02 -0.95
C SER A 128 -6.72 5.57 -2.34
N GLU A 129 -5.66 6.21 -2.80
CA GLU A 129 -4.95 5.92 -4.04
C GLU A 129 -3.45 5.98 -3.76
N CYS A 130 -2.74 4.88 -3.94
CA CYS A 130 -1.29 4.82 -3.67
C CYS A 130 -0.58 3.98 -4.73
N ALA A 131 0.55 4.50 -5.23
CA ALA A 131 1.32 3.86 -6.31
C ALA A 131 0.43 3.42 -7.49
N TYR A 132 -0.56 4.26 -7.81
CA TYR A 132 -1.55 4.06 -8.87
C TYR A 132 -1.50 5.27 -9.79
N ASN A 133 -0.72 5.19 -10.87
CA ASN A 133 -0.72 6.15 -11.97
C ASN A 133 -0.04 5.53 -13.20
#